data_AF-A0A1Q8YAI2-F1
#
_entry.id   AF-A0A1Q8YAI2-F1
#
_cell.length_a   1.000
_cell.length_b   1.000
_cell.length_c   1.000
_cell.angle_alpha   90.00
_cell.angle_beta   90.00
_cell.angle_gamma   90.00
#
_symmetry.space_group_name_H-M   'P 1'
#
loop_
_entity.id
_entity.type
_entity.pdbx_description
1 polymer ?
#
loop_
_entity_poly.entity_id
_entity_poly.type
_entity_poly.pdbx_seq_one_letter_code
_entity_poly.pdbx_strand_id
1 'polypeptide(L)'
;MAREKWLYEQLLDQLQAHVPALTRLANALATLDALCALAERSLTLDWCAPQFAREPCIDIEAGRHPVVQARLAELSSGAFIANDTRLSVKQRMQIITGPNMGGKSTYMRQIAVMVLLASIGSYVPAASCRLGPIDAIHTRIGAADDLANAQSTFMLEMLEAAQILNAATPNSLVLMDEIGRGTSTFDGLALASAIATQLHDKTQAYTLFATHYFELTEFAATHHAAINVHVSAAESGRDIVFLHEIQPGPASKSYGIQVARLAGMPAAVVNRARHTLEALEAQASQHQAQVDLFAAPVATEVIAYNAIEVWARALNPDELSPREALEALYQLKKLVVSQVG
;
A
#
# COMPACT_ATOMS: atom_id res chain seq x y z
N MET A 1 51.16 -24.27 -28.68
CA MET A 1 50.43 -23.24 -27.91
C MET A 1 50.30 -21.90 -28.65
N ALA A 2 51.36 -21.26 -29.16
CA ALA A 2 51.23 -19.93 -29.81
C ALA A 2 50.36 -19.90 -31.09
N ARG A 3 50.51 -20.89 -31.99
CA ARG A 3 49.73 -20.98 -33.24
C ARG A 3 48.24 -21.25 -33.01
N GLU A 4 47.92 -22.04 -31.99
CA GLU A 4 46.54 -22.34 -31.59
C GLU A 4 45.83 -21.10 -31.05
N LYS A 5 46.50 -20.35 -30.17
CA LYS A 5 45.98 -19.07 -29.66
C LYS A 5 45.70 -18.07 -30.78
N TRP A 6 46.61 -17.95 -31.74
CA TRP A 6 46.44 -17.08 -32.90
C TRP A 6 45.25 -17.48 -33.79
N LEU A 7 45.06 -18.78 -34.05
CA LEU A 7 43.89 -19.28 -34.79
C LEU A 7 42.58 -19.04 -34.03
N TYR A 8 42.59 -19.19 -32.70
CA TYR A 8 41.44 -18.91 -31.85
C TYR A 8 41.06 -17.42 -31.85
N GLU A 9 42.04 -16.51 -31.76
CA GLU A 9 41.81 -15.06 -31.87
C GLU A 9 41.20 -14.69 -33.23
N GLN A 10 41.70 -15.26 -34.34
CA GLN A 10 41.11 -15.05 -35.66
C GLN A 10 39.67 -15.56 -35.78
N LEU A 11 39.36 -16.70 -35.15
CA LEU A 11 38.00 -17.21 -35.10
C LEU A 11 37.09 -16.23 -34.34
N LEU A 12 37.54 -15.69 -33.20
CA LEU A 12 36.78 -14.68 -32.45
C LEU A 12 36.55 -13.42 -33.29
N ASP A 13 37.57 -12.92 -33.99
CA ASP A 13 37.43 -11.74 -34.87
C ASP A 13 36.42 -11.98 -36.00
N GLN A 14 36.40 -13.17 -36.59
CA GLN A 14 35.38 -13.54 -37.59
C GLN A 14 33.97 -13.60 -36.98
N LEU A 15 33.84 -14.09 -35.75
CA LEU A 15 32.55 -14.20 -35.06
C LEU A 15 32.00 -12.85 -34.57
N GLN A 16 32.85 -11.84 -34.36
CA GLN A 16 32.42 -10.51 -33.89
C GLN A 16 31.35 -9.88 -34.79
N ALA A 17 31.46 -10.05 -36.12
CA ALA A 17 30.47 -9.54 -37.07
C ALA A 17 29.06 -10.15 -36.89
N HIS A 18 28.97 -11.34 -36.28
CA HIS A 18 27.72 -12.05 -36.04
C HIS A 18 27.10 -11.75 -34.68
N VAL A 19 27.83 -11.13 -33.74
CA VAL A 19 27.34 -10.81 -32.38
C VAL A 19 26.01 -10.04 -32.42
N PRO A 20 25.82 -8.99 -33.25
CA PRO A 20 24.54 -8.29 -33.30
C PRO A 20 23.36 -9.18 -33.71
N ALA A 21 23.58 -10.14 -34.61
CA ALA A 21 22.54 -11.08 -35.03
C ALA A 21 22.23 -12.11 -33.93
N LEU A 22 23.26 -12.63 -33.26
CA LEU A 22 23.12 -13.55 -32.14
C LEU A 22 22.40 -12.90 -30.95
N THR A 23 22.70 -11.64 -30.63
CA THR A 23 22.00 -10.88 -29.57
C THR A 23 20.52 -10.70 -29.91
N ARG A 24 20.18 -10.37 -31.16
CA ARG A 24 18.77 -10.30 -31.59
C ARG A 24 18.06 -11.64 -31.45
N LEU A 25 18.72 -12.73 -31.84
CA LEU A 25 18.17 -14.08 -31.68
C LEU A 25 17.97 -14.43 -30.20
N ALA A 26 18.95 -14.14 -29.35
CA ALA A 26 18.85 -14.39 -27.91
C ALA A 26 17.67 -13.61 -27.28
N ASN A 27 17.49 -12.34 -27.63
CA ASN A 27 16.36 -11.53 -27.15
C ASN A 27 15.01 -12.07 -27.64
N ALA A 28 14.93 -12.52 -28.88
CA ALA A 28 13.73 -13.12 -29.44
C ALA A 28 13.37 -14.44 -28.73
N LEU A 29 14.36 -15.32 -28.49
CA LEU A 29 14.18 -16.56 -27.74
C LEU A 29 13.76 -16.29 -26.29
N ALA A 30 14.40 -15.32 -25.62
CA ALA A 30 14.04 -14.93 -24.26
C ALA A 30 12.60 -14.39 -24.16
N THR A 31 12.17 -13.61 -25.15
CA THR A 31 10.80 -13.09 -25.21
C THR A 31 9.80 -14.23 -25.45
N LEU A 32 10.12 -15.16 -26.36
CA LEU A 32 9.29 -16.34 -26.60
C LEU A 32 9.16 -17.20 -25.34
N ASP A 33 10.27 -17.47 -24.66
CA ASP A 33 10.30 -18.26 -23.42
C ASP A 33 9.45 -17.61 -22.32
N ALA A 34 9.60 -16.30 -22.11
CA ALA A 34 8.79 -15.55 -21.16
C ALA A 34 7.29 -15.60 -21.48
N LEU A 35 6.90 -15.41 -22.74
CA LEU A 35 5.50 -15.47 -23.17
C LEU A 35 4.93 -16.90 -23.04
N CYS A 36 5.71 -17.92 -23.39
CA CYS A 36 5.33 -19.32 -23.20
C CYS A 36 5.14 -19.65 -21.72
N ALA A 37 6.02 -19.17 -20.84
CA ALA A 37 5.88 -19.36 -19.41
C ALA A 37 4.60 -18.70 -18.87
N LEU A 38 4.29 -17.46 -19.27
CA LEU A 38 3.06 -16.78 -18.85
C LEU A 38 1.80 -17.51 -19.34
N ALA A 39 1.79 -17.97 -20.60
CA ALA A 39 0.67 -18.71 -21.17
C ALA A 39 0.49 -20.09 -20.52
N GLU A 40 1.58 -20.80 -20.25
CA GLU A 40 1.51 -22.09 -19.58
C GLU A 40 1.03 -21.93 -18.13
N ARG A 41 1.52 -20.93 -17.40
CA ARG A 41 1.04 -20.63 -16.04
C ARG A 41 -0.43 -20.26 -16.02
N SER A 42 -0.91 -19.49 -17.00
CA SER A 42 -2.32 -19.09 -17.03
C SER A 42 -3.26 -20.26 -17.28
N LEU A 43 -2.88 -21.20 -18.15
CA LEU A 43 -3.64 -22.42 -18.41
C LEU A 43 -3.61 -23.36 -17.20
N THR A 44 -2.44 -23.59 -16.62
CA THR A 44 -2.26 -24.52 -15.50
C THR A 44 -2.94 -24.04 -14.21
N LEU A 45 -2.98 -22.72 -13.99
CA LEU A 45 -3.51 -22.13 -12.76
C LEU A 45 -4.91 -21.51 -12.94
N ASP A 46 -5.55 -21.71 -14.10
CA ASP A 46 -6.88 -21.21 -14.43
C ASP A 46 -7.02 -19.70 -14.22
N TRP A 47 -6.16 -18.94 -14.91
CA TRP A 47 -6.15 -17.47 -14.89
C TRP A 47 -6.92 -16.91 -16.08
N CYS A 48 -7.54 -15.75 -15.90
CA CYS A 48 -8.32 -15.09 -16.95
C CYS A 48 -7.51 -13.99 -17.65
N ALA A 49 -7.84 -13.71 -18.91
CA ALA A 49 -7.28 -12.59 -19.64
C ALA A 49 -7.91 -11.28 -19.10
N PRO A 50 -7.13 -10.30 -18.62
CA PRO A 50 -7.67 -9.03 -18.17
C PRO A 50 -8.22 -8.21 -19.36
N GLN A 51 -9.26 -7.43 -19.10
CA GLN A 51 -9.82 -6.47 -20.05
C GLN A 51 -9.42 -5.05 -19.67
N PHE A 52 -8.86 -4.30 -20.61
CA PHE A 52 -8.50 -2.90 -20.38
C PHE A 52 -9.63 -1.96 -20.79
N ALA A 53 -10.00 -1.08 -19.87
CA ALA A 53 -11.01 -0.05 -20.04
C ALA A 53 -10.37 1.32 -20.24
N ARG A 54 -11.09 2.23 -20.91
CA ARG A 54 -10.69 3.64 -20.97
C ARG A 54 -11.12 4.41 -19.74
N GLU A 55 -12.23 3.99 -19.13
CA GLU A 55 -12.76 4.60 -17.92
C GLU A 55 -11.98 4.13 -16.69
N PRO A 56 -11.82 4.98 -15.66
CA PRO A 56 -11.18 4.58 -14.42
C PRO A 56 -11.99 3.49 -13.67
N CYS A 57 -11.44 2.29 -13.56
CA CYS A 57 -11.99 1.19 -12.74
C CYS A 57 -10.95 0.15 -12.32
N ILE A 58 -11.22 -0.56 -11.24
CA ILE A 58 -10.61 -1.86 -10.90
C ILE A 58 -11.78 -2.77 -10.52
N ASP A 59 -12.20 -3.62 -11.44
CA ASP A 59 -13.27 -4.59 -11.24
C ASP A 59 -12.68 -6.00 -11.36
N ILE A 60 -12.68 -6.74 -10.26
CA ILE A 60 -12.12 -8.10 -10.16
C ILE A 60 -13.18 -8.99 -9.55
N GLU A 61 -13.50 -10.10 -10.22
CA GLU A 61 -14.41 -11.12 -9.70
C GLU A 61 -13.62 -12.38 -9.33
N ALA A 62 -13.87 -12.90 -8.13
CA ALA A 62 -13.20 -14.06 -7.56
C ALA A 62 -11.66 -13.99 -7.69
N GLY A 63 -11.08 -12.84 -7.32
CA GLY A 63 -9.63 -12.62 -7.30
C GLY A 63 -8.92 -13.43 -6.22
N ARG A 64 -7.75 -13.97 -6.56
CA ARG A 64 -6.96 -14.87 -5.71
C ARG A 64 -5.51 -14.41 -5.61
N HIS A 65 -4.88 -14.57 -4.46
CA HIS A 65 -3.45 -14.31 -4.31
C HIS A 65 -2.65 -15.52 -4.83
N PRO A 66 -1.86 -15.40 -5.92
CA PRO A 66 -1.29 -16.56 -6.60
C PRO A 66 -0.29 -17.34 -5.71
N VAL A 67 0.57 -16.63 -4.97
CA VAL A 67 1.57 -17.26 -4.09
C VAL A 67 0.92 -17.90 -2.86
N VAL A 68 0.02 -17.20 -2.17
CA VAL A 68 -0.65 -17.74 -0.97
C VAL A 68 -1.56 -18.92 -1.34
N GLN A 69 -2.27 -18.85 -2.48
CA GLN A 69 -3.07 -19.96 -3.00
C GLN A 69 -2.21 -21.20 -3.24
N ALA A 70 -1.05 -21.06 -3.89
CA ALA A 70 -0.13 -22.17 -4.11
C ALA A 70 0.38 -22.77 -2.79
N ARG A 71 0.76 -21.93 -1.83
CA ARG A 71 1.22 -22.39 -0.51
C ARG A 71 0.16 -23.14 0.28
N LEU A 72 -1.10 -22.70 0.25
CA LEU A 72 -2.19 -23.42 0.92
C LEU A 72 -2.45 -24.79 0.29
N ALA A 73 -2.35 -24.88 -1.05
CA ALA A 73 -2.47 -26.15 -1.76
C ALA A 73 -1.33 -27.13 -1.39
N GLU A 74 -0.09 -26.65 -1.29
CA GLU A 74 1.07 -27.46 -0.86
C GLU A 74 0.90 -27.99 0.57
N LEU A 75 0.42 -27.14 1.50
CA LEU A 75 0.25 -27.49 2.91
C LEU A 75 -1.04 -28.26 3.19
N SER A 76 -1.85 -28.58 2.17
CA SER A 76 -3.18 -29.20 2.31
C SER A 76 -4.07 -28.51 3.36
N SER A 77 -3.85 -27.20 3.57
CA SER A 77 -4.41 -26.42 4.68
C SER A 77 -5.74 -25.73 4.31
N GLY A 78 -6.49 -26.33 3.38
CA GLY A 78 -7.76 -25.82 2.85
C GLY A 78 -7.64 -25.07 1.52
N ALA A 79 -8.79 -24.71 0.95
CA ALA A 79 -8.88 -23.94 -0.29
C ALA A 79 -8.70 -22.44 -0.01
N PHE A 80 -8.02 -21.74 -0.93
CA PHE A 80 -7.97 -20.28 -0.89
C PHE A 80 -9.35 -19.70 -1.23
N ILE A 81 -9.82 -18.75 -0.41
CA ILE A 81 -11.11 -18.08 -0.62
C ILE A 81 -10.92 -16.88 -1.55
N ALA A 82 -11.57 -16.95 -2.71
CA ALA A 82 -11.53 -15.90 -3.70
C ALA A 82 -12.40 -14.70 -3.27
N ASN A 83 -11.98 -13.48 -3.63
CA ASN A 83 -12.65 -12.25 -3.21
C ASN A 83 -12.86 -11.30 -4.38
N ASP A 84 -14.01 -10.67 -4.42
CA ASP A 84 -14.33 -9.63 -5.39
C ASP A 84 -13.68 -8.29 -4.97
N THR A 85 -13.38 -7.45 -5.95
CA THR A 85 -12.92 -6.09 -5.71
C THR A 85 -13.57 -5.17 -6.72
N ARG A 86 -14.15 -4.07 -6.24
CA ARG A 86 -14.68 -2.99 -7.07
C ARG A 86 -14.14 -1.67 -6.56
N LEU A 87 -13.37 -1.00 -7.40
CA LEU A 87 -12.95 0.38 -7.20
C LEU A 87 -13.31 1.19 -8.44
N SER A 88 -13.99 2.31 -8.22
CA SER A 88 -14.43 3.21 -9.29
C SER A 88 -14.40 4.64 -8.79
N VAL A 89 -14.68 5.61 -9.66
CA VAL A 89 -14.80 7.02 -9.25
C VAL A 89 -15.83 7.21 -8.12
N LYS A 90 -16.87 6.36 -8.06
CA LYS A 90 -17.92 6.38 -7.02
C LYS A 90 -17.58 5.56 -5.77
N GLN A 91 -16.55 4.72 -5.82
CA GLN A 91 -16.07 3.89 -4.72
C GLN A 91 -14.56 3.77 -4.86
N ARG A 92 -13.83 4.85 -4.57
CA ARG A 92 -12.38 4.93 -4.77
C ARG A 92 -11.61 4.46 -3.55
N MET A 93 -12.21 4.48 -2.36
CA MET A 93 -11.58 4.07 -1.13
C MET A 93 -12.35 2.94 -0.45
N GLN A 94 -11.66 1.87 -0.08
CA GLN A 94 -12.17 0.83 0.79
C GLN A 94 -11.49 0.94 2.16
N ILE A 95 -12.26 1.23 3.21
CA ILE A 95 -11.81 1.10 4.59
C ILE A 95 -12.01 -0.37 4.99
N ILE A 96 -10.90 -1.09 5.15
CA ILE A 96 -10.89 -2.53 5.38
C ILE A 96 -10.64 -2.79 6.87
N THR A 97 -11.65 -3.37 7.54
CA THR A 97 -11.57 -3.72 8.96
C THR A 97 -11.58 -5.23 9.17
N GLY A 98 -11.17 -5.65 10.36
CA GLY A 98 -11.17 -7.06 10.76
C GLY A 98 -9.87 -7.49 11.46
N PRO A 99 -9.86 -8.72 11.97
CA PRO A 99 -8.74 -9.25 12.75
C PRO A 99 -7.45 -9.30 11.91
N ASN A 100 -6.27 -9.15 12.55
CA ASN A 100 -4.97 -9.12 11.85
C ASN A 100 -4.72 -10.41 11.04
N MET A 101 -5.17 -11.55 11.55
CA MET A 101 -5.09 -12.86 10.88
C MET A 101 -6.26 -13.12 9.90
N GLY A 102 -7.14 -12.14 9.67
CA GLY A 102 -8.26 -12.28 8.74
C GLY A 102 -7.86 -12.17 7.25
N GLY A 103 -6.62 -11.83 6.93
CA GLY A 103 -6.17 -11.75 5.54
C GLY A 103 -6.40 -10.40 4.86
N LYS A 104 -6.58 -9.31 5.64
CA LYS A 104 -6.66 -7.92 5.10
C LYS A 104 -5.48 -7.61 4.16
N SER A 105 -4.25 -7.82 4.64
CA SER A 105 -3.03 -7.59 3.85
C SER A 105 -2.95 -8.51 2.62
N THR A 106 -3.41 -9.76 2.73
CA THR A 106 -3.46 -10.69 1.60
C THR A 106 -4.44 -10.20 0.52
N TYR A 107 -5.63 -9.74 0.93
CA TYR A 107 -6.63 -9.15 0.04
C TYR A 107 -6.10 -7.90 -0.68
N MET A 108 -5.42 -7.02 0.03
CA MET A 108 -4.82 -5.83 -0.61
C MET A 108 -3.70 -6.23 -1.60
N ARG A 109 -2.77 -7.09 -1.17
CA ARG A 109 -1.64 -7.52 -2.00
C ARG A 109 -2.10 -8.27 -3.25
N GLN A 110 -3.15 -9.09 -3.19
CA GLN A 110 -3.63 -9.78 -4.39
C GLN A 110 -4.10 -8.80 -5.47
N ILE A 111 -4.75 -7.70 -5.10
CA ILE A 111 -5.20 -6.67 -6.05
C ILE A 111 -4.00 -6.02 -6.71
N ALA A 112 -3.00 -5.61 -5.93
CA ALA A 112 -1.75 -5.06 -6.47
C ALA A 112 -1.01 -6.04 -7.39
N VAL A 113 -0.91 -7.31 -7.02
CA VAL A 113 -0.28 -8.35 -7.85
C VAL A 113 -1.05 -8.58 -9.15
N MET A 114 -2.39 -8.60 -9.12
CA MET A 114 -3.21 -8.73 -10.32
C MET A 114 -3.05 -7.54 -11.27
N VAL A 115 -3.01 -6.32 -10.73
CA VAL A 115 -2.71 -5.11 -11.52
C VAL A 115 -1.32 -5.21 -12.15
N LEU A 116 -0.30 -5.62 -11.39
CA LEU A 116 1.06 -5.79 -11.91
C LEU A 116 1.13 -6.86 -13.01
N LEU A 117 0.49 -8.02 -12.80
CA LEU A 117 0.42 -9.10 -13.79
C LEU A 117 -0.24 -8.63 -15.09
N ALA A 118 -1.35 -7.91 -15.00
CA ALA A 118 -1.99 -7.33 -16.18
C ALA A 118 -1.07 -6.32 -16.89
N SER A 119 -0.39 -5.45 -16.14
CA SER A 119 0.53 -4.44 -16.69
C SER A 119 1.76 -5.02 -17.40
N ILE A 120 2.22 -6.22 -17.02
CA ILE A 120 3.29 -6.93 -17.75
C ILE A 120 2.76 -7.77 -18.94
N GLY A 121 1.45 -7.73 -19.21
CA GLY A 121 0.81 -8.48 -20.29
C GLY A 121 0.47 -9.94 -19.96
N SER A 122 0.45 -10.31 -18.67
CA SER A 122 0.03 -11.63 -18.20
C SER A 122 -1.49 -11.72 -18.03
N TYR A 123 -1.98 -12.95 -18.03
CA TYR A 123 -3.28 -13.30 -17.45
C TYR A 123 -3.23 -13.14 -15.93
N VAL A 124 -4.39 -13.08 -15.27
CA VAL A 124 -4.51 -12.78 -13.84
C VAL A 124 -5.31 -13.85 -13.08
N PRO A 125 -4.99 -14.11 -11.80
CA PRO A 125 -5.66 -15.11 -10.95
C PRO A 125 -7.08 -14.70 -10.49
N ALA A 126 -8.01 -14.51 -11.42
CA ALA A 126 -9.39 -14.13 -11.15
C ALA A 126 -10.35 -14.87 -12.10
N ALA A 127 -11.66 -14.87 -11.80
CA ALA A 127 -12.68 -15.33 -12.75
C ALA A 127 -12.89 -14.32 -13.88
N SER A 128 -12.92 -13.03 -13.53
CA SER A 128 -12.91 -11.91 -14.49
C SER A 128 -12.11 -10.74 -13.91
N CYS A 129 -11.53 -9.93 -14.79
CA CYS A 129 -10.75 -8.76 -14.39
C CYS A 129 -10.87 -7.67 -15.46
N ARG A 130 -11.30 -6.48 -15.05
CA ARG A 130 -11.39 -5.29 -15.87
C ARG A 130 -10.67 -4.14 -15.18
N LEU A 131 -9.66 -3.57 -15.86
CA LEU A 131 -8.78 -2.54 -15.33
C LEU A 131 -8.83 -1.30 -16.22
N GLY A 132 -9.04 -0.15 -15.60
CA GLY A 132 -8.85 1.16 -16.23
C GLY A 132 -7.37 1.58 -16.21
N PRO A 133 -7.09 2.83 -16.57
CA PRO A 133 -5.73 3.38 -16.50
C PRO A 133 -5.19 3.39 -15.07
N ILE A 134 -4.00 2.82 -14.86
CA ILE A 134 -3.27 2.84 -13.59
C ILE A 134 -1.82 3.26 -13.89
N ASP A 135 -1.31 4.25 -13.15
CA ASP A 135 0.04 4.80 -13.38
C ASP A 135 1.08 4.27 -12.40
N ALA A 136 0.69 4.02 -11.15
CA ALA A 136 1.59 3.54 -10.10
C ALA A 136 0.85 2.69 -9.06
N ILE A 137 1.60 1.78 -8.43
CA ILE A 137 1.17 1.07 -7.22
C ILE A 137 2.04 1.57 -6.06
N HIS A 138 1.40 2.17 -5.07
CA HIS A 138 2.02 2.64 -3.83
C HIS A 138 1.64 1.73 -2.68
N THR A 139 2.61 1.32 -1.87
CA THR A 139 2.35 0.41 -0.75
C THR A 139 3.03 0.90 0.50
N ARG A 140 2.24 1.13 1.56
CA ARG A 140 2.72 1.13 2.94
C ARG A 140 2.18 -0.13 3.60
N ILE A 141 2.93 -1.22 3.45
CA ILE A 141 2.62 -2.50 4.08
C ILE A 141 3.85 -2.85 4.90
N GLY A 142 3.70 -2.92 6.23
CA GLY A 142 4.82 -3.10 7.14
C GLY A 142 5.75 -4.23 6.70
N ALA A 143 7.00 -3.89 6.41
CA ALA A 143 8.08 -4.84 6.24
C ALA A 143 8.51 -5.34 7.62
N ALA A 144 8.89 -6.62 7.71
CA ALA A 144 9.52 -7.15 8.92
C ALA A 144 10.72 -6.28 9.28
N ASP A 145 10.76 -5.87 10.54
CA ASP A 145 11.68 -4.90 11.13
C ASP A 145 13.09 -4.93 10.52
N ASP A 146 13.42 -3.92 9.73
CA ASP A 146 14.81 -3.63 9.40
C ASP A 146 15.45 -2.90 10.59
N LEU A 147 15.83 -3.71 11.59
CA LEU A 147 16.47 -3.28 12.84
C LEU A 147 17.88 -2.69 12.63
N ALA A 148 18.33 -2.55 11.37
CA ALA A 148 19.68 -2.12 11.02
C ALA A 148 19.87 -0.59 10.95
N ASN A 149 18.79 0.19 10.86
CA ASN A 149 18.86 1.65 10.82
C ASN A 149 18.28 2.23 12.11
N ALA A 150 19.04 3.10 12.79
CA ALA A 150 18.69 3.73 14.06
C ALA A 150 17.51 4.75 13.98
N GLN A 151 16.60 4.60 13.02
CA GLN A 151 15.40 5.41 12.90
C GLN A 151 14.23 4.72 13.61
N SER A 152 13.38 5.53 14.28
CA SER A 152 12.14 5.03 14.86
C SER A 152 11.29 4.39 13.76
N THR A 153 10.77 3.19 14.01
CA THR A 153 9.86 2.50 13.08
C THR A 153 8.71 3.40 12.67
N PHE A 154 8.19 4.21 13.62
CA PHE A 154 7.17 5.21 13.38
C PHE A 154 7.59 6.29 12.36
N MET A 155 8.81 6.82 12.46
CA MET A 155 9.31 7.84 11.54
C MET A 155 9.42 7.30 10.12
N LEU A 156 9.85 6.03 9.97
CA LEU A 156 9.90 5.37 8.68
C LEU A 156 8.49 5.21 8.07
N GLU A 157 7.47 4.86 8.88
CA GLU A 157 6.09 4.81 8.38
C GLU A 157 5.60 6.18 7.89
N MET A 158 5.98 7.25 8.59
CA MET A 158 5.60 8.62 8.22
C MET A 158 6.32 9.09 6.95
N LEU A 159 7.59 8.73 6.77
CA LEU A 159 8.33 9.04 5.54
C LEU A 159 7.74 8.31 4.33
N GLU A 160 7.40 7.03 4.49
CA GLU A 160 6.73 6.26 3.44
C GLU A 160 5.35 6.83 3.12
N ALA A 161 4.53 7.14 4.14
CA ALA A 161 3.23 7.78 3.94
C ALA A 161 3.37 9.13 3.21
N ALA A 162 4.35 9.96 3.60
CA ALA A 162 4.62 11.24 2.94
C ALA A 162 5.05 11.05 1.48
N GLN A 163 5.88 10.05 1.18
CA GLN A 163 6.28 9.75 -0.20
C GLN A 163 5.07 9.34 -1.05
N ILE A 164 4.17 8.52 -0.50
CA ILE A 164 2.93 8.12 -1.17
C ILE A 164 2.06 9.34 -1.43
N LEU A 165 1.81 10.17 -0.41
CA LEU A 165 0.94 11.34 -0.54
C LEU A 165 1.46 12.37 -1.55
N ASN A 166 2.77 12.51 -1.71
CA ASN A 166 3.39 13.44 -2.66
C ASN A 166 3.46 12.90 -4.10
N ALA A 167 3.47 11.58 -4.28
CA ALA A 167 3.65 10.95 -5.59
C ALA A 167 2.36 10.41 -6.22
N ALA A 168 1.40 10.01 -5.39
CA ALA A 168 0.16 9.38 -5.87
C ALA A 168 -0.69 10.37 -6.68
N THR A 169 -1.33 9.85 -7.72
CA THR A 169 -2.26 10.57 -8.59
C THR A 169 -3.66 9.94 -8.53
N PRO A 170 -4.68 10.54 -9.16
CA PRO A 170 -6.01 9.95 -9.22
C PRO A 170 -6.08 8.56 -9.90
N ASN A 171 -5.07 8.20 -10.72
CA ASN A 171 -5.00 6.89 -11.37
C ASN A 171 -4.15 5.89 -10.58
N SER A 172 -3.57 6.29 -9.45
CA SER A 172 -2.69 5.41 -8.68
C SER A 172 -3.49 4.46 -7.79
N LEU A 173 -2.95 3.25 -7.60
CA LEU A 173 -3.42 2.29 -6.60
C LEU A 173 -2.57 2.40 -5.33
N VAL A 174 -3.19 2.75 -4.22
CA VAL A 174 -2.56 2.98 -2.91
C VAL A 174 -3.03 1.92 -1.92
N LEU A 175 -2.08 1.21 -1.31
CA LEU A 175 -2.32 0.25 -0.23
C LEU A 175 -1.76 0.82 1.06
N MET A 176 -2.63 1.11 2.02
CA MET A 176 -2.26 1.56 3.37
C MET A 176 -2.62 0.45 4.37
N ASP A 177 -1.62 -0.14 5.01
CA ASP A 177 -1.83 -1.22 5.99
C ASP A 177 -1.46 -0.75 7.40
N GLU A 178 -2.49 -0.48 8.18
CA GLU A 178 -2.42 -0.29 9.63
C GLU A 178 -1.41 0.79 10.07
N ILE A 179 -1.41 1.92 9.34
CA ILE A 179 -0.62 3.13 9.59
C ILE A 179 -0.96 3.76 10.95
N GLY A 180 0.03 4.33 11.63
CA GLY A 180 -0.18 5.05 12.89
C GLY A 180 -0.08 4.19 14.16
N ARG A 181 0.27 2.91 14.04
CA ARG A 181 0.40 2.01 15.20
C ARG A 181 1.61 2.26 16.09
N GLY A 182 2.66 2.87 15.56
CA GLY A 182 3.91 3.12 16.29
C GLY A 182 3.86 4.30 17.28
N THR A 183 2.70 4.90 17.52
CA THR A 183 2.53 6.12 18.34
C THR A 183 1.34 6.01 19.30
N SER A 184 1.02 7.10 20.03
CA SER A 184 -0.15 7.16 20.88
C SER A 184 -1.43 6.88 20.08
N THR A 185 -2.41 6.22 20.69
CA THR A 185 -3.64 5.78 19.99
C THR A 185 -4.37 6.95 19.32
N PHE A 186 -4.46 8.10 20.00
CA PHE A 186 -5.14 9.29 19.48
C PHE A 186 -4.33 9.99 18.39
N ASP A 187 -3.00 10.09 18.54
CA ASP A 187 -2.16 10.67 17.48
C ASP A 187 -2.18 9.79 16.23
N GLY A 188 -2.11 8.46 16.40
CA GLY A 188 -2.15 7.49 15.32
C GLY A 188 -3.49 7.52 14.58
N LEU A 189 -4.60 7.57 15.31
CA LEU A 189 -5.94 7.74 14.73
C LEU A 189 -6.08 9.06 13.97
N ALA A 190 -5.64 10.18 14.56
CA ALA A 190 -5.72 11.49 13.93
C ALA A 190 -4.91 11.55 12.63
N LEU A 191 -3.69 11.01 12.63
CA LEU A 191 -2.85 10.92 11.44
C LEU A 191 -3.45 10.00 10.39
N ALA A 192 -3.92 8.81 10.78
CA ALA A 192 -4.55 7.87 9.85
C ALA A 192 -5.80 8.47 9.19
N SER A 193 -6.63 9.18 9.97
CA SER A 193 -7.78 9.95 9.48
C SER A 193 -7.36 11.01 8.47
N ALA A 194 -6.39 11.87 8.83
CA ALA A 194 -5.90 12.94 7.95
C ALA A 194 -5.30 12.40 6.64
N ILE A 195 -4.55 11.30 6.70
CA ILE A 195 -3.99 10.62 5.52
C ILE A 195 -5.12 10.07 4.64
N ALA A 196 -6.13 9.42 5.22
CA ALA A 196 -7.29 8.94 4.49
C ALA A 196 -8.06 10.09 3.82
N THR A 197 -8.31 11.20 4.54
CA THR A 197 -8.93 12.40 3.97
C THR A 197 -8.13 12.95 2.80
N GLN A 198 -6.80 13.09 2.93
CA GLN A 198 -5.94 13.59 1.86
C GLN A 198 -6.01 12.70 0.61
N LEU A 199 -5.90 11.38 0.77
CA LEU A 199 -5.98 10.41 -0.33
C LEU A 199 -7.35 10.42 -1.00
N HIS A 200 -8.42 10.59 -0.22
CA HIS A 200 -9.79 10.56 -0.71
C HIS A 200 -10.22 11.87 -1.40
N ASP A 201 -9.94 13.02 -0.79
CA ASP A 201 -10.48 14.32 -1.19
C ASP A 201 -9.57 15.05 -2.17
N LYS A 202 -8.25 15.01 -1.93
CA LYS A 202 -7.26 15.75 -2.73
C LYS A 202 -6.63 14.89 -3.80
N THR A 203 -6.07 13.74 -3.42
CA THR A 203 -5.39 12.84 -4.37
C THR A 203 -6.38 12.10 -5.24
N GLN A 204 -7.54 11.72 -4.68
CA GLN A 204 -8.58 10.93 -5.34
C GLN A 204 -8.11 9.59 -5.92
N ALA A 205 -7.05 9.01 -5.33
CA ALA A 205 -6.47 7.74 -5.76
C ALA A 205 -7.36 6.54 -5.39
N TYR A 206 -7.17 5.42 -6.09
CA TYR A 206 -7.71 4.13 -5.66
C TYR A 206 -7.02 3.69 -4.38
N THR A 207 -7.74 3.66 -3.26
CA THR A 207 -7.14 3.39 -1.95
C THR A 207 -7.76 2.18 -1.28
N LEU A 208 -6.91 1.24 -0.89
CA LEU A 208 -7.23 0.14 0.01
C LEU A 208 -6.61 0.47 1.36
N PHE A 209 -7.43 0.81 2.34
CA PHE A 209 -7.00 1.30 3.64
C PHE A 209 -7.36 0.28 4.72
N ALA A 210 -6.45 -0.64 5.03
CA ALA A 210 -6.63 -1.56 6.14
C ALA A 210 -6.29 -0.89 7.47
N THR A 211 -7.18 -1.03 8.44
CA THR A 211 -7.00 -0.39 9.75
C THR A 211 -7.48 -1.28 10.90
N HIS A 212 -6.93 -0.99 12.07
CA HIS A 212 -7.38 -1.53 13.36
C HIS A 212 -8.19 -0.50 14.16
N TYR A 213 -8.20 0.77 13.73
CA TYR A 213 -9.02 1.82 14.31
C TYR A 213 -10.47 1.66 13.86
N PHE A 214 -11.35 1.36 14.80
CA PHE A 214 -12.77 1.20 14.52
C PHE A 214 -13.43 2.54 14.18
N GLU A 215 -12.94 3.62 14.78
CA GLU A 215 -13.37 4.99 14.59
C GLU A 215 -13.24 5.45 13.13
N LEU A 216 -12.30 4.89 12.36
CA LEU A 216 -12.18 5.16 10.93
C LEU A 216 -13.33 4.58 10.09
N THR A 217 -14.16 3.70 10.64
CA THR A 217 -15.34 3.22 9.91
C THR A 217 -16.38 4.32 9.69
N GLU A 218 -16.40 5.35 10.53
CA GLU A 218 -17.26 6.53 10.35
C GLU A 218 -16.84 7.38 9.15
N PHE A 219 -15.61 7.23 8.65
CA PHE A 219 -15.12 7.94 7.47
C PHE A 219 -16.03 7.75 6.25
N ALA A 220 -16.48 6.50 6.02
CA ALA A 220 -17.37 6.17 4.90
C ALA A 220 -18.79 6.77 5.05
N ALA A 221 -19.19 7.20 6.24
CA ALA A 221 -20.46 7.88 6.45
C ALA A 221 -20.43 9.34 5.99
N THR A 222 -19.27 10.00 6.08
CA THR A 222 -19.09 11.42 5.75
C THR A 222 -18.43 11.66 4.39
N HIS A 223 -17.68 10.69 3.86
CA HIS A 223 -16.90 10.84 2.63
C HIS A 223 -17.51 10.05 1.46
N HIS A 224 -18.12 10.77 0.52
CA HIS A 224 -18.71 10.17 -0.67
C HIS A 224 -17.62 9.51 -1.55
N ALA A 225 -17.80 8.22 -1.81
CA ALA A 225 -16.89 7.31 -2.51
C ALA A 225 -15.84 6.60 -1.65
N ALA A 226 -15.95 6.70 -0.33
CA ALA A 226 -15.42 5.70 0.59
C ALA A 226 -16.49 4.68 0.95
N ILE A 227 -16.10 3.41 1.09
CA ILE A 227 -16.96 2.34 1.58
C ILE A 227 -16.25 1.54 2.67
N ASN A 228 -17.03 1.01 3.62
CA ASN A 228 -16.53 0.04 4.57
C ASN A 228 -16.65 -1.36 4.00
N VAL A 229 -15.59 -2.14 4.19
CA VAL A 229 -15.58 -3.59 4.00
C VAL A 229 -14.89 -4.24 5.19
N HIS A 230 -15.17 -5.51 5.43
CA HIS A 230 -14.51 -6.24 6.50
C HIS A 230 -14.25 -7.69 6.12
N VAL A 231 -13.25 -8.28 6.75
CA VAL A 231 -13.05 -9.72 6.69
C VAL A 231 -14.05 -10.41 7.62
N SER A 232 -14.83 -11.32 7.07
CA SER A 232 -15.76 -12.15 7.85
C SER A 232 -15.05 -13.19 8.73
N ALA A 233 -15.63 -13.41 9.90
CA ALA A 233 -15.23 -14.45 10.85
C ALA A 233 -16.50 -15.11 11.40
N ALA A 234 -16.48 -16.42 11.54
CA ALA A 234 -17.56 -17.19 12.14
C ALA A 234 -17.16 -17.66 13.54
N GLU A 235 -18.07 -17.50 14.50
CA GLU A 235 -17.94 -18.10 15.83
C GLU A 235 -18.50 -19.53 15.79
N SER A 236 -17.66 -20.51 16.13
CA SER A 236 -18.07 -21.90 16.29
C SER A 236 -17.94 -22.30 17.76
N GLY A 237 -19.00 -22.03 18.52
CA GLY A 237 -19.05 -22.30 19.95
C GLY A 237 -18.07 -21.44 20.75
N ARG A 238 -16.90 -21.98 21.10
CA ARG A 238 -15.86 -21.26 21.87
C ARG A 238 -14.68 -20.79 21.02
N ASP A 239 -14.63 -21.22 19.76
CA ASP A 239 -13.56 -20.98 18.81
C ASP A 239 -14.00 -20.03 17.70
N ILE A 240 -13.03 -19.37 17.06
CA ILE A 240 -13.24 -18.53 15.88
C ILE A 240 -12.63 -19.19 14.66
N VAL A 241 -13.37 -19.16 13.57
CA VAL A 241 -12.91 -19.56 12.23
C VAL A 241 -12.90 -18.32 11.35
N PHE A 242 -11.73 -17.97 10.81
CA PHE A 242 -11.62 -16.92 9.82
C PHE A 242 -12.07 -17.46 8.47
N LEU A 243 -13.10 -16.83 7.90
CA LEU A 243 -13.65 -17.24 6.60
C LEU A 243 -12.85 -16.66 5.44
N HIS A 244 -11.99 -15.65 5.70
CA HIS A 244 -11.16 -14.97 4.70
C HIS A 244 -11.96 -14.35 3.52
N GLU A 245 -13.27 -14.20 3.68
CA GLU A 245 -14.18 -13.59 2.71
C GLU A 245 -14.43 -12.13 3.08
N ILE A 246 -14.30 -11.22 2.12
CA ILE A 246 -14.56 -9.80 2.25
C ILE A 246 -16.06 -9.54 2.09
N GLN A 247 -16.65 -8.92 3.11
CA GLN A 247 -18.07 -8.58 3.15
C GLN A 247 -18.25 -7.05 3.24
N PRO A 248 -19.34 -6.50 2.66
CA PRO A 248 -19.62 -5.07 2.75
C PRO A 248 -20.00 -4.67 4.19
N GLY A 249 -19.75 -3.40 4.52
CA GLY A 249 -20.00 -2.82 5.83
C GLY A 249 -18.80 -2.94 6.79
N PRO A 250 -18.85 -2.21 7.92
CA PRO A 250 -17.80 -2.29 8.94
C PRO A 250 -17.86 -3.63 9.69
N ALA A 251 -16.73 -4.06 10.25
CA ALA A 251 -16.72 -5.18 11.19
C ALA A 251 -17.63 -4.86 12.39
N SER A 252 -18.33 -5.85 12.96
CA SER A 252 -19.22 -5.60 14.10
C SER A 252 -18.51 -5.62 15.45
N LYS A 253 -17.36 -6.29 15.57
CA LYS A 253 -16.60 -6.48 16.82
C LYS A 253 -15.11 -6.68 16.58
N SER A 254 -14.30 -6.34 17.58
CA SER A 254 -12.90 -6.77 17.65
C SER A 254 -12.81 -8.20 18.21
N TYR A 255 -12.00 -9.04 17.57
CA TYR A 255 -11.83 -10.45 17.95
C TYR A 255 -10.55 -10.73 18.73
N GLY A 256 -9.87 -9.69 19.26
CA GLY A 256 -8.57 -9.84 19.92
C GLY A 256 -8.57 -10.81 21.10
N ILE A 257 -9.63 -10.80 21.92
CA ILE A 257 -9.75 -11.68 23.09
C ILE A 257 -9.97 -13.14 22.66
N GLN A 258 -10.74 -13.36 21.60
CA GLN A 258 -10.99 -14.68 21.02
C GLN A 258 -9.72 -15.25 20.37
N VAL A 259 -8.93 -14.42 19.69
CA VAL A 259 -7.61 -14.82 19.15
C VAL A 259 -6.64 -15.19 20.28
N ALA A 260 -6.60 -14.43 21.37
CA ALA A 260 -5.78 -14.76 22.53
C ALA A 260 -6.15 -16.14 23.13
N ARG A 261 -7.44 -16.49 23.13
CA ARG A 261 -7.89 -17.83 23.55
C ARG A 261 -7.41 -18.92 22.59
N LEU A 262 -7.52 -18.71 21.28
CA LEU A 262 -7.03 -19.65 20.26
C LEU A 262 -5.52 -19.89 20.39
N ALA A 263 -4.76 -18.87 20.78
CA ALA A 263 -3.34 -18.97 21.09
C ALA A 263 -3.02 -19.73 22.39
N GLY A 264 -4.04 -20.24 23.11
CA GLY A 264 -3.86 -21.02 24.33
C GLY A 264 -3.68 -20.18 25.60
N MET A 265 -4.06 -18.90 25.60
CA MET A 265 -3.96 -18.08 26.81
C MET A 265 -4.81 -18.64 27.96
N PRO A 266 -4.31 -18.58 29.22
CA PRO A 266 -5.04 -19.10 30.38
C PRO A 266 -6.44 -18.47 30.51
N ALA A 267 -7.44 -19.31 30.80
CA ALA A 267 -8.84 -18.87 30.87
C ALA A 267 -9.07 -17.70 31.84
N ALA A 268 -8.33 -17.66 32.96
CA ALA A 268 -8.39 -16.55 33.92
C ALA A 268 -7.97 -15.20 33.30
N VAL A 269 -6.93 -15.19 32.46
CA VAL A 269 -6.46 -13.99 31.75
C VAL A 269 -7.51 -13.54 30.74
N VAL A 270 -8.03 -14.47 29.93
CA VAL A 270 -9.06 -14.18 28.91
C VAL A 270 -10.35 -13.65 29.56
N ASN A 271 -10.76 -14.22 30.70
CA ASN A 271 -11.93 -13.75 31.45
C ASN A 271 -11.72 -12.35 32.02
N ARG A 272 -10.53 -12.07 32.57
CA ARG A 272 -10.19 -10.75 33.08
C ARG A 272 -10.16 -9.71 31.97
N ALA A 273 -9.52 -10.02 30.85
CA ALA A 273 -9.46 -9.14 29.68
C ALA A 273 -10.86 -8.78 29.15
N ARG A 274 -11.79 -9.74 29.14
CA ARG A 274 -13.18 -9.50 28.72
C ARG A 274 -13.89 -8.50 29.63
N HIS A 275 -13.83 -8.69 30.94
CA HIS A 275 -14.42 -7.75 31.88
C HIS A 275 -13.81 -6.35 31.79
N THR A 276 -12.49 -6.26 31.54
CA THR A 276 -11.84 -4.97 31.32
C THR A 276 -12.30 -4.32 30.02
N LEU A 277 -12.44 -5.07 28.93
CA LEU A 277 -12.94 -4.56 27.66
C LEU A 277 -14.37 -4.03 27.78
N GLU A 278 -15.27 -4.79 28.40
CA GLU A 278 -16.67 -4.37 28.65
C GLU A 278 -16.73 -3.05 29.43
N ALA A 279 -15.85 -2.88 30.43
CA ALA A 279 -15.77 -1.64 31.21
C ALA A 279 -15.24 -0.44 30.39
N LEU A 280 -14.23 -0.67 29.53
CA LEU A 280 -13.66 0.37 28.66
C LEU A 280 -14.65 0.80 27.56
N GLU A 281 -15.35 -0.14 26.93
CA GLU A 281 -16.38 0.15 25.92
C GLU A 281 -17.54 0.95 26.51
N ALA A 282 -17.96 0.63 27.74
CA ALA A 282 -18.99 1.39 28.45
C ALA A 282 -18.54 2.84 28.75
N GLN A 283 -17.26 3.06 29.06
CA GLN A 283 -16.70 4.40 29.29
C GLN A 283 -16.49 5.19 27.99
N ALA A 284 -16.04 4.53 26.92
CA ALA A 284 -15.83 5.15 25.61
C ALA A 284 -17.14 5.62 24.98
N SER A 285 -18.21 4.83 25.10
CA SER A 285 -19.55 5.19 24.62
C SER A 285 -20.09 6.47 25.30
N GLN A 286 -19.64 6.78 26.52
CA GLN A 286 -20.01 8.01 27.23
C GLN A 286 -19.19 9.24 26.79
N HIS A 287 -17.96 9.05 26.28
CA HIS A 287 -17.05 10.13 25.87
C HIS A 287 -17.03 10.40 24.35
N GLN A 288 -17.47 9.44 23.51
CA GLN A 288 -17.49 9.56 22.05
C GLN A 288 -18.40 10.68 21.52
N ALA A 289 -19.32 11.21 22.34
CA ALA A 289 -20.19 12.31 21.94
C ALA A 289 -19.47 13.67 21.74
N GLN A 290 -18.15 13.76 21.98
CA GLN A 290 -17.47 15.06 22.13
C GLN A 290 -16.35 15.39 21.12
N VAL A 291 -15.91 14.47 20.26
CA VAL A 291 -14.83 14.74 19.29
C VAL A 291 -15.24 14.33 17.89
N ASP A 292 -15.50 15.31 17.02
CA ASP A 292 -15.77 15.09 15.59
C ASP A 292 -14.43 14.90 14.85
N LEU A 293 -14.03 13.64 14.64
CA LEU A 293 -12.77 13.25 14.02
C LEU A 293 -12.64 13.69 12.54
N PHE A 294 -13.78 13.99 11.89
CA PHE A 294 -13.84 14.34 10.47
C PHE A 294 -14.34 15.77 10.23
N ALA A 295 -14.45 16.58 11.28
CA ALA A 295 -14.67 18.01 11.13
C ALA A 295 -13.55 18.63 10.29
N ALA A 296 -13.93 19.56 9.40
CA ALA A 296 -12.94 20.30 8.62
C ALA A 296 -11.93 20.98 9.57
N PRO A 297 -10.61 20.80 9.37
CA PRO A 297 -9.62 21.46 10.20
C PRO A 297 -9.83 22.97 10.11
N VAL A 298 -9.73 23.66 11.25
CA VAL A 298 -9.64 25.12 11.27
C VAL A 298 -8.45 25.49 10.40
N ALA A 299 -8.68 26.27 9.34
CA ALA A 299 -7.68 26.59 8.33
C ALA A 299 -6.35 26.96 9.00
N THR A 300 -5.39 26.04 8.96
CA THR A 300 -4.06 26.27 9.51
C THR A 300 -3.45 27.37 8.68
N GLU A 301 -3.02 28.46 9.34
CA GLU A 301 -2.25 29.51 8.69
C GLU A 301 -1.12 28.85 7.90
N VAL A 302 -1.11 29.09 6.60
CA VAL A 302 0.03 28.77 5.76
C VAL A 302 1.19 29.48 6.44
N ILE A 303 2.14 28.73 7.01
CA ILE A 303 3.39 29.31 7.47
C ILE A 303 4.04 29.83 6.19
N ALA A 304 3.83 31.11 5.91
CA ALA A 304 4.44 31.79 4.79
C ALA A 304 5.94 31.78 5.09
N TYR A 305 6.67 30.86 4.45
CA TYR A 305 8.12 30.88 4.49
C TYR A 305 8.58 32.29 4.13
N ASN A 306 9.28 32.93 5.05
CA ASN A 306 9.78 34.26 4.77
C ASN A 306 10.77 34.15 3.60
N ALA A 307 10.89 35.22 2.78
CA ALA A 307 11.73 35.21 1.58
C ALA A 307 13.20 34.81 1.85
N ILE A 308 13.65 34.92 3.11
CA ILE A 308 14.99 34.56 3.56
C ILE A 308 15.15 33.04 3.67
N GLU A 309 14.17 32.32 4.20
CA GLU A 309 14.21 30.85 4.31
C GLU A 309 14.19 30.16 2.95
N VAL A 310 13.41 30.69 2.00
CA VAL A 310 13.38 30.20 0.62
C VAL A 310 14.72 30.44 -0.07
N TRP A 311 15.29 31.63 0.09
CA TRP A 311 16.61 31.98 -0.46
C TRP A 311 17.73 31.12 0.15
N ALA A 312 17.71 30.89 1.46
CA ALA A 312 18.74 30.12 2.17
C ALA A 312 18.77 28.65 1.75
N ARG A 313 17.60 28.04 1.47
CA ARG A 313 17.52 26.65 1.00
C ARG A 313 17.97 26.46 -0.44
N ALA A 314 17.89 27.51 -1.26
CA ALA A 314 18.31 27.47 -2.66
C ALA A 314 19.83 27.70 -2.84
N LEU A 315 20.54 28.13 -1.80
CA LEU A 315 21.97 28.43 -1.86
C LEU A 315 22.78 27.18 -1.52
N ASN A 316 23.68 26.77 -2.41
CA ASN A 316 24.66 25.71 -2.16
C ASN A 316 26.07 26.31 -1.98
N PRO A 317 26.57 26.46 -0.74
CA PRO A 317 27.83 27.17 -0.47
C PRO A 317 29.06 26.53 -1.12
N ASP A 318 29.03 25.21 -1.35
CA ASP A 318 30.19 24.45 -1.82
C ASP A 318 30.43 24.61 -3.34
N GLU A 319 29.46 25.18 -4.07
CA GLU A 319 29.53 25.38 -5.52
C GLU A 319 29.77 26.85 -5.90
N LEU A 320 29.87 27.75 -4.92
CA LEU A 320 30.02 29.19 -5.18
C LEU A 320 31.48 29.61 -5.28
N SER A 321 31.79 30.43 -6.28
CA SER A 321 33.05 31.16 -6.29
C SER A 321 33.06 32.25 -5.20
N PRO A 322 34.25 32.71 -4.75
CA PRO A 322 34.35 33.76 -3.72
C PRO A 322 33.58 35.05 -4.06
N ARG A 323 33.46 35.38 -5.35
CA ARG A 323 32.71 36.56 -5.80
C ARG A 323 31.20 36.34 -5.71
N GLU A 324 30.71 35.17 -6.11
CA GLU A 324 29.29 34.82 -6.05
C GLU A 324 28.81 34.67 -4.60
N ALA A 325 29.64 34.12 -3.72
CA ALA A 325 29.37 34.07 -2.29
C ALA A 325 29.21 35.49 -1.68
N LEU A 326 30.05 36.43 -2.08
CA LEU A 326 29.93 37.83 -1.64
C LEU A 326 28.65 38.49 -2.17
N GLU A 327 28.29 38.22 -3.43
CA GLU A 327 27.07 38.74 -4.05
C GLU A 327 25.80 38.17 -3.39
N ALA A 328 25.81 36.88 -3.02
CA ALA A 328 24.78 36.24 -2.23
C ALA A 328 24.58 36.94 -0.87
N LEU A 329 25.65 37.31 -0.17
CA LEU A 329 25.55 38.06 1.10
C LEU A 329 24.91 39.45 0.92
N TYR A 330 25.19 40.14 -0.19
CA TYR A 330 24.52 41.41 -0.50
C TYR A 330 23.03 41.23 -0.81
N GLN A 331 22.65 40.15 -1.50
CA GLN A 331 21.25 39.81 -1.74
C GLN A 331 20.52 39.50 -0.43
N LEU A 332 21.13 38.71 0.46
CA LEU A 332 20.59 38.44 1.79
C LEU A 332 20.37 39.74 2.58
N LYS A 333 21.34 40.65 2.58
CA LYS A 333 21.21 41.96 3.24
C LYS A 333 20.03 42.77 2.69
N LYS A 334 19.80 42.75 1.37
CA LYS A 334 18.62 43.41 0.76
C LYS A 334 17.31 42.77 1.23
N LEU A 335 17.24 41.45 1.26
CA LEU A 335 16.07 40.70 1.71
C LEU A 335 15.74 40.99 3.18
N VAL A 336 16.76 41.04 4.04
CA VAL A 336 16.61 41.40 5.46
C VAL A 336 16.11 42.83 5.63
N VAL A 337 16.63 43.80 4.86
CA VAL A 337 16.19 45.20 4.92
C VAL A 337 14.74 45.36 4.41
N SER A 338 14.32 44.59 3.42
CA SER A 338 12.96 44.64 2.88
C SER A 338 11.87 44.03 3.77
N GLN A 339 12.24 43.25 4.80
CA GLN A 339 11.28 42.66 5.75
C GLN A 339 11.11 43.47 7.04
N VAL A 340 11.95 44.49 7.27
CA VAL A 340 11.92 45.33 8.49
C VAL A 340 11.24 46.69 8.21
N GLY A 341 10.67 46.88 7.02
CA GLY A 341 9.90 48.06 6.61
C GLY A 341 8.42 47.77 6.44
#